data_AF-D8M278-F1
#
_entry.id   AF-D8M278-F1
#
_cell.length_a   1.000
_cell.length_b   1.000
_cell.length_c   1.000
_cell.angle_alpha   90.00
_cell.angle_beta   90.00
_cell.angle_gamma   90.00
#
_symmetry.space_group_name_H-M   'P 1'
#
loop_
_entity.id
_entity.type
_entity.pdbx_description
1 polymer ?
#
loop_
_entity_poly.entity_id
_entity_poly.type
_entity_poly.pdbx_seq_one_letter_code
_entity_poly.pdbx_strand_id
1 'polypeptide(L)'
;MTRLEPEEVIDFVDSALNSTLPEPNETFKIGDNEFLRPKDMDAPLIDVKLAPLVSRFDVKSLILLLSALMCEKRIIFIGDELSTLSECIHAAVAILCPFSWHHIFIPIVPASLLSYVTAPMPFLVGIKRSLQPTMEKLPMEACVYVDVDKGEIAYSESDPIIDLYPKNTISTGSMGGVGKSVSTVSEGGRCER
;
A
#
# COMPACT_ATOMS: atom_id res chain seq x y z
N MET A 1 26.63 7.62 9.30
CA MET A 1 26.92 6.44 8.46
C MET A 1 28.28 6.63 7.83
N THR A 2 29.30 5.96 8.36
CA THR A 2 30.59 5.81 7.69
C THR A 2 30.38 4.93 6.46
N ARG A 3 30.81 5.43 5.30
CA ARG A 3 30.81 4.65 4.06
C ARG A 3 31.85 3.55 4.25
N LEU A 4 31.43 2.29 4.24
CA LEU A 4 32.35 1.15 4.28
C LEU A 4 33.24 1.20 3.03
N GLU A 5 34.50 0.78 3.18
CA GLU A 5 35.41 0.71 2.05
C GLU A 5 34.93 -0.38 1.07
N PRO A 6 35.11 -0.19 -0.25
CA PRO A 6 34.58 -1.13 -1.25
C PRO A 6 35.03 -2.57 -1.05
N GLU A 7 36.25 -2.79 -0.56
CA GLU A 7 36.82 -4.11 -0.31
C GLU A 7 36.07 -4.83 0.82
N GLU A 8 35.81 -4.15 1.94
CA GLU A 8 35.04 -4.70 3.07
C GLU A 8 33.61 -5.08 2.65
N VAL A 9 33.00 -4.28 1.76
CA VAL A 9 31.66 -4.58 1.24
C VAL A 9 31.68 -5.83 0.36
N ILE A 10 32.69 -5.98 -0.50
CA ILE A 10 32.81 -7.15 -1.37
C ILE A 10 33.03 -8.41 -0.54
N ASP A 11 33.94 -8.36 0.43
CA ASP A 11 34.22 -9.49 1.32
C ASP A 11 32.99 -9.89 2.14
N PHE A 12 32.22 -8.90 2.62
CA PHE A 12 30.95 -9.15 3.30
C PHE A 12 29.94 -9.82 2.37
N VAL A 13 29.77 -9.34 1.14
CA VAL A 13 28.81 -9.92 0.17
C VAL A 13 29.21 -11.34 -0.22
N ASP A 14 30.49 -11.59 -0.46
CA ASP A 14 30.99 -12.93 -0.79
C ASP A 14 30.81 -13.90 0.41
N SER A 15 31.12 -13.44 1.62
CA SER A 15 30.87 -14.20 2.85
C SER A 15 29.38 -14.50 3.04
N ALA A 16 28.50 -13.54 2.76
CA ALA A 16 27.05 -13.73 2.85
C ALA A 16 26.56 -14.76 1.84
N LEU A 17 27.03 -14.67 0.59
CA LEU A 17 26.61 -15.54 -0.51
C LEU A 17 27.04 -16.99 -0.29
N ASN A 18 28.23 -17.20 0.28
CA ASN A 18 28.80 -18.53 0.51
C ASN A 18 28.40 -19.13 1.88
N SER A 19 27.72 -18.37 2.73
CA SER A 19 27.22 -18.87 4.02
C SER A 19 26.07 -19.87 3.84
N THR A 20 25.98 -20.86 4.72
CA THR A 20 24.83 -21.76 4.75
C THR A 20 23.60 -21.01 5.25
N LEU A 21 22.44 -21.25 4.63
CA LEU A 21 21.18 -20.69 5.13
C LEU A 21 20.92 -21.22 6.56
N PRO A 22 20.95 -20.35 7.59
CA PRO A 22 20.76 -20.75 8.99
C PRO A 22 19.30 -21.15 9.23
N GLU A 23 18.96 -21.89 10.28
CA GLU A 23 17.57 -22.28 10.61
C GLU A 23 16.74 -21.11 11.20
N PRO A 24 15.39 -21.15 11.17
CA PRO A 24 14.57 -20.05 11.70
C PRO A 24 14.82 -19.78 13.20
N ASN A 25 15.00 -18.51 13.58
CA ASN A 25 15.50 -18.04 14.89
C ASN A 25 16.96 -18.40 15.23
N GLU A 26 17.73 -18.94 14.29
CA GLU A 26 19.14 -19.16 14.52
C GLU A 26 19.92 -17.85 14.36
N THR A 27 20.90 -17.67 15.23
CA THR A 27 21.86 -16.57 15.12
C THR A 27 23.04 -17.03 14.27
N PHE A 28 23.41 -16.24 13.27
CA PHE A 28 24.49 -16.55 12.35
C PHE A 28 25.38 -15.33 12.13
N LYS A 29 26.60 -15.56 11.65
CA LYS A 29 27.61 -14.50 11.46
C LYS A 29 28.02 -14.40 10.00
N ILE A 30 28.16 -13.16 9.53
CA ILE A 30 28.75 -12.84 8.24
C ILE A 30 29.87 -11.83 8.52
N GLY A 31 31.13 -12.27 8.35
CA GLY A 31 32.30 -11.53 8.82
C GLY A 31 32.21 -11.29 10.34
N ASP A 32 32.37 -10.04 10.75
CA ASP A 32 32.28 -9.62 12.16
C ASP A 32 30.85 -9.29 12.61
N ASN A 33 29.87 -9.31 11.70
CA ASN A 33 28.48 -8.96 12.00
C ASN A 33 27.65 -10.19 12.38
N GLU A 34 26.85 -10.05 13.44
CA GLU A 34 25.94 -11.09 13.91
C GLU A 34 24.50 -10.73 13.56
N PHE A 35 23.77 -11.70 13.01
CA PHE A 35 22.39 -11.56 12.55
C PHE A 35 21.52 -12.67 13.15
N LEU A 36 20.24 -12.37 13.34
CA LEU A 36 19.22 -13.34 13.73
C LEU A 36 18.33 -13.63 12.51
N ARG A 37 18.22 -14.89 12.11
CA ARG A 37 17.24 -15.28 11.08
C ARG A 37 15.83 -15.15 11.67
N PRO A 38 14.91 -14.41 11.03
CA PRO A 38 13.51 -14.35 11.47
C PRO A 38 12.81 -15.72 11.46
N LYS A 39 11.63 -15.80 12.09
CA LYS A 39 10.81 -17.02 12.05
C LYS A 39 10.24 -17.24 10.66
N ASP A 40 10.27 -18.49 10.20
CA ASP A 40 9.42 -18.93 9.10
C ASP A 40 7.99 -18.99 9.66
N MET A 41 7.22 -17.93 9.45
CA MET A 41 5.82 -17.86 9.85
C MET A 41 4.95 -18.07 8.61
N ASP A 42 3.81 -18.73 8.78
CA ASP A 42 2.82 -18.89 7.71
C ASP A 42 2.14 -17.57 7.31
N ALA A 43 2.40 -16.49 8.06
CA ALA A 43 1.89 -15.15 7.79
C ALA A 43 2.98 -14.28 7.15
N PRO A 44 2.87 -13.94 5.84
CA PRO A 44 3.82 -13.03 5.21
C PRO A 44 3.76 -11.65 5.88
N LEU A 45 4.92 -11.01 6.04
CA LEU A 45 5.06 -9.62 6.51
C LEU A 45 4.72 -9.36 7.99
N ILE A 46 4.75 -10.37 8.86
CA ILE A 46 4.48 -10.16 10.31
C ILE A 46 5.49 -9.24 11.01
N ASP A 47 6.73 -9.21 10.52
CA ASP A 47 7.80 -8.34 11.05
C ASP A 47 7.74 -6.90 10.49
N VAL A 48 6.76 -6.61 9.62
CA VAL A 48 6.58 -5.26 9.09
C VAL A 48 6.01 -4.36 10.17
N LYS A 49 6.63 -3.19 10.31
CA LYS A 49 6.16 -2.15 11.20
C LYS A 49 4.80 -1.63 10.70
N LEU A 50 3.77 -1.70 11.54
CA LEU A 50 2.45 -1.13 11.23
C LEU A 50 2.40 0.38 11.45
N ALA A 51 3.34 0.93 12.22
CA ALA A 51 3.38 2.35 12.58
C ALA A 51 3.33 3.32 11.39
N PRO A 52 4.03 3.10 10.25
CA PRO A 52 3.96 3.98 9.09
C PRO A 52 2.54 4.14 8.55
N LEU A 53 1.72 3.09 8.59
CA LEU A 53 0.32 3.15 8.16
C LEU A 53 -0.59 3.72 9.25
N VAL A 54 -0.56 3.13 10.45
CA VAL A 54 -1.51 3.48 11.53
C VAL A 54 -1.33 4.91 12.04
N SER A 55 -0.13 5.49 11.92
CA SER A 55 0.11 6.88 12.30
C SER A 55 -0.41 7.91 11.29
N ARG A 56 -0.70 7.49 10.05
CA ARG A 56 -1.08 8.38 8.94
C ARG A 56 -2.58 8.40 8.67
N PHE A 57 -3.28 7.31 8.97
CA PHE A 57 -4.70 7.16 8.67
C PHE A 57 -5.53 7.18 9.95
N ASP A 58 -6.72 7.77 9.87
CA ASP A 58 -7.70 7.64 10.94
C ASP A 58 -8.31 6.23 10.97
N VAL A 59 -8.95 5.90 12.09
CA VAL A 59 -9.53 4.57 12.29
C VAL A 59 -10.56 4.23 11.21
N LYS A 60 -11.32 5.22 10.72
CA LYS A 60 -12.32 4.99 9.67
C LYS A 60 -11.67 4.64 8.35
N SER A 61 -10.64 5.37 7.94
CA SER A 61 -9.89 5.04 6.72
C SER A 61 -9.20 3.69 6.83
N LEU A 62 -8.64 3.34 7.99
CA LEU A 62 -8.05 2.02 8.20
C LEU A 62 -9.08 0.88 8.06
N ILE A 63 -10.30 1.06 8.58
CA ILE A 63 -11.37 0.08 8.42
C ILE A 63 -11.82 -0.02 6.95
N LEU A 64 -11.94 1.11 6.24
CA LEU A 64 -12.27 1.13 4.82
C LEU A 64 -11.19 0.42 3.99
N LEU A 65 -9.91 0.67 4.28
CA LEU A 65 -8.79 -0.01 3.65
C LEU A 65 -8.82 -1.51 3.90
N LEU A 66 -9.00 -1.92 5.16
CA LEU A 66 -9.13 -3.34 5.51
C LEU A 66 -10.32 -3.99 4.78
N SER A 67 -11.45 -3.30 4.68
CA SER A 67 -12.62 -3.79 3.96
C SER A 67 -12.33 -3.93 2.46
N ALA A 68 -11.67 -2.95 1.85
CA ALA A 68 -11.24 -3.01 0.46
C ALA A 68 -10.29 -4.18 0.18
N LEU A 69 -9.37 -4.44 1.10
CA LEU A 69 -8.44 -5.56 1.02
C LEU A 69 -9.15 -6.91 1.15
N MET A 70 -10.05 -7.07 2.14
CA MET A 70 -10.79 -8.32 2.35
C MET A 70 -11.76 -8.65 1.22
N CYS A 71 -12.24 -7.63 0.51
CA CYS A 71 -13.10 -7.78 -0.67
C CYS A 71 -12.31 -7.80 -1.99
N GLU A 72 -10.99 -7.94 -1.92
CA GLU A 72 -10.11 -8.08 -3.08
C GLU A 72 -10.32 -6.98 -4.13
N LYS A 73 -10.37 -5.72 -3.70
CA LYS A 73 -10.52 -4.59 -4.63
C LYS A 73 -9.22 -4.26 -5.36
N ARG A 74 -9.36 -3.47 -6.42
CA ARG A 74 -8.23 -2.77 -7.04
C ARG A 74 -7.87 -1.57 -6.20
N ILE A 75 -6.72 -1.61 -5.54
CA ILE A 75 -6.28 -0.59 -4.59
C ILE A 75 -4.98 0.03 -5.09
N ILE A 76 -4.95 1.36 -5.14
CA ILE A 76 -3.84 2.16 -5.61
C ILE A 76 -3.41 3.09 -4.49
N PHE A 77 -2.23 2.84 -3.92
CA PHE A 77 -1.58 3.74 -3.01
C PHE A 77 -0.82 4.81 -3.79
N ILE A 78 -0.93 6.07 -3.37
CA ILE A 78 -0.27 7.21 -3.99
C ILE A 78 0.52 7.94 -2.91
N GLY A 79 1.80 8.18 -3.17
CA GLY A 79 2.68 8.90 -2.26
C GLY A 79 3.83 9.63 -2.97
N ASP A 80 4.37 10.65 -2.32
CA ASP A 80 5.53 11.40 -2.82
C ASP A 80 6.86 10.66 -2.57
N GLU A 81 7.00 10.07 -1.38
CA GLU A 81 8.20 9.37 -0.95
C GLU A 81 8.04 7.84 -1.06
N LEU A 82 8.95 7.20 -1.80
CA LEU A 82 8.87 5.76 -2.09
C LEU A 82 9.05 4.88 -0.85
N SER A 83 9.88 5.30 0.11
CA SER A 83 10.08 4.59 1.39
C SER A 83 8.75 4.51 2.14
N THR A 84 8.16 5.66 2.47
CA THR A 84 6.86 5.79 3.13
C THR A 84 5.77 5.02 2.38
N LEU A 85 5.69 5.17 1.06
CA LEU A 85 4.70 4.50 0.23
C LEU A 85 4.81 2.97 0.33
N SER A 86 6.03 2.44 0.18
CA SER A 86 6.28 1.01 0.27
C SER A 86 5.98 0.47 1.67
N GLU A 87 6.40 1.16 2.73
CA GLU A 87 6.13 0.77 4.12
C GLU A 87 4.63 0.69 4.40
N CYS A 88 3.85 1.69 3.95
CA CYS A 88 2.40 1.71 4.13
C CYS A 88 1.72 0.53 3.42
N ILE A 89 2.14 0.20 2.19
CA ILE A 89 1.55 -0.90 1.42
C ILE A 89 1.86 -2.26 2.06
N HIS A 90 3.09 -2.48 2.55
CA HIS A 90 3.43 -3.71 3.26
C HIS A 90 2.67 -3.81 4.59
N ALA A 91 2.54 -2.71 5.33
CA ALA A 91 1.74 -2.67 6.55
C ALA A 91 0.26 -2.96 6.25
N ALA A 92 -0.27 -2.48 5.13
CA ALA A 92 -1.65 -2.74 4.70
C ALA A 92 -1.89 -4.23 4.38
N VAL A 93 -0.89 -4.95 3.85
CA VAL A 93 -1.01 -6.41 3.71
C VAL A 93 -0.87 -7.11 5.06
N ALA A 94 0.02 -6.64 5.94
CA ALA A 94 0.24 -7.23 7.26
C ALA A 94 -1.02 -7.19 8.15
N ILE A 95 -1.87 -6.16 8.02
CA ILE A 95 -3.14 -6.08 8.77
C ILE A 95 -4.18 -7.13 8.32
N LEU A 96 -3.98 -7.83 7.19
CA LEU A 96 -4.89 -8.90 6.75
C LEU A 96 -4.77 -10.18 7.57
N CYS A 97 -3.71 -10.34 8.36
CA CYS A 97 -3.47 -11.55 9.17
C CYS A 97 -4.74 -11.98 9.94
N PRO A 98 -5.16 -13.26 9.86
CA PRO A 98 -4.43 -14.41 9.29
C PRO A 98 -4.61 -14.64 7.78
N PHE A 99 -5.35 -13.77 7.08
CA PHE A 99 -5.49 -13.85 5.63
C PHE A 99 -4.25 -13.34 4.90
N SER A 100 -4.06 -13.79 3.66
CA SER A 100 -2.99 -13.33 2.78
C SER A 100 -3.57 -12.69 1.53
N TRP A 101 -2.89 -11.68 1.02
CA TRP A 101 -3.21 -11.13 -0.30
C TRP A 101 -2.68 -12.08 -1.38
N HIS A 102 -3.55 -12.58 -2.25
CA HIS A 102 -3.21 -13.58 -3.26
C HIS A 102 -3.12 -13.03 -4.69
N HIS A 103 -3.46 -11.76 -4.88
CA HIS A 103 -3.49 -11.12 -6.19
C HIS A 103 -2.23 -10.30 -6.46
N ILE A 104 -2.22 -9.56 -7.58
CA ILE A 104 -1.08 -8.73 -7.98
C ILE A 104 -0.72 -7.78 -6.83
N PHE A 105 0.55 -7.81 -6.45
CA PHE A 105 1.13 -6.98 -5.39
C PHE A 105 2.39 -6.30 -5.92
N ILE A 106 2.31 -4.98 -6.15
CA ILE A 106 3.45 -4.19 -6.66
C ILE A 106 3.60 -2.95 -5.78
N PRO A 107 4.39 -3.00 -4.69
CA PRO A 107 4.54 -1.88 -3.76
C PRO A 107 4.95 -0.57 -4.41
N ILE A 108 5.73 -0.63 -5.50
CA ILE A 108 6.13 0.54 -6.27
C ILE A 108 6.12 0.17 -7.76
N VAL A 109 5.20 0.75 -8.51
CA VAL A 109 5.06 0.56 -9.96
C VAL A 109 6.03 1.51 -10.68
N PRO A 110 6.99 0.99 -11.46
CA PRO A 110 7.82 1.80 -12.35
C PRO A 110 6.98 2.45 -13.46
N ALA A 111 7.44 3.59 -13.99
CA ALA A 111 6.73 4.30 -15.06
C ALA A 111 6.48 3.44 -16.32
N SER A 112 7.40 2.54 -16.65
CA SER A 112 7.28 1.62 -17.79
C SER A 112 6.15 0.58 -17.62
N LEU A 113 5.73 0.30 -16.39
CA LEU A 113 4.69 -0.68 -16.07
C LEU A 113 3.37 0.00 -15.67
N LEU A 114 3.23 1.31 -15.86
CA LEU A 114 2.04 2.03 -15.42
C LEU A 114 0.75 1.54 -16.10
N SER A 115 0.84 0.99 -17.31
CA SER A 115 -0.31 0.40 -18.00
C SER A 115 -0.90 -0.82 -17.29
N TYR A 116 -0.18 -1.48 -16.40
CA TYR A 116 -0.69 -2.65 -15.66
C TYR A 116 -1.84 -2.30 -14.70
N VAL A 117 -1.99 -1.03 -14.33
CA VAL A 117 -3.08 -0.55 -13.47
C VAL A 117 -4.45 -0.61 -14.15
N THR A 118 -4.51 -0.87 -15.46
CA THR A 118 -5.77 -1.07 -16.20
C THR A 118 -6.24 -2.53 -16.17
N ALA A 119 -5.57 -3.39 -15.40
CA ALA A 119 -5.94 -4.78 -15.27
C ALA A 119 -7.36 -4.94 -14.67
N PRO A 120 -8.21 -5.83 -15.21
CA PRO A 120 -9.56 -6.05 -14.69
C PRO A 120 -9.56 -6.89 -13.40
N MET A 121 -8.48 -7.64 -13.14
CA MET A 121 -8.33 -8.42 -11.90
C MET A 121 -7.97 -7.54 -10.69
N PRO A 122 -8.26 -8.00 -9.46
CA PRO A 122 -7.78 -7.36 -8.25
C PRO A 122 -6.27 -7.12 -8.26
N PHE A 123 -5.86 -6.00 -7.69
CA PHE A 123 -4.45 -5.68 -7.50
C PHE A 123 -4.27 -4.72 -6.32
N LEU A 124 -3.09 -4.75 -5.73
CA LEU A 124 -2.63 -3.79 -4.74
C LEU A 124 -1.31 -3.21 -5.24
N VAL A 125 -1.31 -1.92 -5.58
CA VAL A 125 -0.16 -1.26 -6.19
C VAL A 125 0.15 0.08 -5.55
N GLY A 126 1.43 0.48 -5.57
CA GLY A 126 1.86 1.82 -5.17
C GLY A 126 2.40 2.62 -6.35
N ILE A 127 2.01 3.88 -6.46
CA ILE A 127 2.40 4.77 -7.54
C ILE A 127 2.95 6.06 -6.95
N LYS A 128 4.10 6.48 -7.46
CA LYS A 128 4.66 7.78 -7.10
C LYS A 128 3.74 8.89 -7.60
N ARG A 129 3.45 9.90 -6.78
CA ARG A 129 2.55 11.01 -7.10
C ARG A 129 2.85 11.70 -8.43
N SER A 130 4.13 11.78 -8.83
CA SER A 130 4.53 12.33 -10.12
C SER A 130 3.98 11.57 -11.34
N LEU A 131 3.60 10.30 -11.19
CA LEU A 131 3.02 9.46 -12.24
C LEU A 131 1.48 9.48 -12.24
N GLN A 132 0.84 10.00 -11.19
CA GLN A 132 -0.62 10.08 -11.06
C GLN A 132 -1.28 10.76 -12.27
N PRO A 133 -0.81 11.91 -12.80
CA PRO A 133 -1.45 12.55 -13.96
C PRO A 133 -1.38 11.74 -15.24
N THR A 134 -0.41 10.82 -15.36
CA THR A 134 -0.30 9.90 -16.50
C THR A 134 -1.23 8.71 -16.31
N MET A 135 -1.34 8.21 -15.07
CA MET A 135 -2.27 7.14 -14.69
C MET A 135 -3.72 7.54 -14.96
N GLU A 136 -4.12 8.76 -14.57
CA GLU A 136 -5.49 9.28 -14.74
C GLU A 136 -5.93 9.40 -16.22
N LYS A 137 -5.00 9.35 -17.18
CA LYS A 137 -5.29 9.34 -18.61
C LYS A 137 -5.56 7.94 -19.17
N LEU A 138 -5.28 6.90 -18.39
CA LEU A 138 -5.53 5.52 -18.78
C LEU A 138 -7.02 5.19 -18.61
N PRO A 139 -7.56 4.25 -19.39
CA PRO A 139 -8.94 3.78 -19.23
C PRO A 139 -9.04 2.91 -17.97
N MET A 140 -9.05 3.56 -16.81
CA MET A 140 -9.18 2.90 -15.52
C MET A 140 -10.64 2.60 -15.21
N GLU A 141 -10.89 1.39 -14.71
CA GLU A 141 -12.17 1.06 -14.09
C GLU A 141 -12.16 1.42 -12.60
N ALA A 142 -13.27 1.20 -11.89
CA ALA A 142 -13.42 1.54 -10.47
C ALA A 142 -12.30 0.96 -9.59
N CYS A 143 -11.54 1.85 -8.95
CA CYS A 143 -10.44 1.55 -8.03
C CYS A 143 -10.63 2.31 -6.71
N VAL A 144 -9.99 1.82 -5.66
CA VAL A 144 -9.84 2.51 -4.38
C VAL A 144 -8.48 3.20 -4.38
N TYR A 145 -8.46 4.51 -4.18
CA TYR A 145 -7.25 5.33 -4.14
C TYR A 145 -6.91 5.67 -2.69
N VAL A 146 -5.67 5.44 -2.29
CA VAL A 146 -5.18 5.63 -0.93
C VAL A 146 -4.04 6.64 -0.98
N ASP A 147 -4.28 7.86 -0.49
CA ASP A 147 -3.28 8.93 -0.43
C ASP A 147 -2.53 8.85 0.91
N VAL A 148 -1.27 8.37 0.88
CA VAL A 148 -0.48 8.16 2.11
C VAL A 148 0.03 9.46 2.74
N ASP A 149 0.11 10.53 1.95
CA ASP A 149 0.60 11.82 2.45
C ASP A 149 -0.52 12.60 3.13
N LYS A 150 -1.76 12.44 2.65
CA LYS A 150 -2.96 13.07 3.23
C LYS A 150 -3.68 12.20 4.25
N GLY A 151 -3.46 10.89 4.25
CA GLY A 151 -4.20 9.96 5.09
C GLY A 151 -5.66 9.80 4.65
N GLU A 152 -5.94 9.98 3.36
CA GLU A 152 -7.30 9.95 2.78
C GLU A 152 -7.49 8.76 1.85
N ILE A 153 -8.73 8.26 1.78
CA ILE A 153 -9.12 7.20 0.86
C ILE A 153 -10.28 7.71 -0.01
N ALA A 154 -10.12 7.59 -1.32
CA ALA A 154 -11.13 7.94 -2.31
C ALA A 154 -11.58 6.70 -3.09
N TYR A 155 -12.86 6.63 -3.43
CA TYR A 155 -13.49 5.50 -4.11
C TYR A 155 -14.71 5.99 -4.90
N SER A 156 -15.22 5.16 -5.83
CA SER A 156 -16.47 5.45 -6.55
C SER A 156 -17.68 5.12 -5.68
N GLU A 157 -18.68 6.00 -5.61
CA GLU A 157 -19.88 5.83 -4.76
C GLU A 157 -20.71 4.57 -5.09
N SER A 158 -20.51 3.99 -6.27
CA SER A 158 -21.20 2.78 -6.72
C SER A 158 -20.61 1.49 -6.15
N ASP A 159 -19.48 1.53 -5.44
CA ASP A 159 -18.85 0.33 -4.90
C ASP A 159 -19.60 -0.20 -3.66
N PRO A 160 -20.10 -1.45 -3.68
CA PRO A 160 -20.89 -2.01 -2.57
C PRO A 160 -20.13 -2.15 -1.25
N ILE A 161 -18.79 -2.05 -1.23
CA ILE A 161 -18.02 -2.01 0.03
C ILE A 161 -18.43 -0.85 0.93
N ILE A 162 -18.91 0.24 0.32
CA ILE A 162 -19.22 1.51 0.99
C ILE A 162 -20.45 1.39 1.90
N ASP A 163 -21.28 0.37 1.71
CA ASP A 163 -22.49 0.15 2.51
C ASP A 163 -22.25 -0.68 3.79
N LEU A 164 -21.01 -1.15 4.01
CA LEU A 164 -20.64 -1.86 5.25
C LEU A 164 -20.47 -0.91 6.46
N TYR A 165 -20.32 0.39 6.22
CA TYR A 165 -20.27 1.41 7.28
C TYR A 165 -21.46 2.35 7.15
N PRO A 166 -22.20 2.64 8.24
CA PRO A 166 -23.32 3.56 8.16
C PRO A 166 -22.81 4.93 7.70
N LYS A 167 -23.27 5.34 6.52
CA LYS A 167 -23.15 6.72 6.05
C LYS A 167 -23.88 7.57 7.09
N ASN A 168 -23.16 8.29 7.94
CA ASN A 168 -23.78 9.30 8.79
C ASN A 168 -24.50 10.28 7.87
N THR A 169 -25.81 10.09 7.73
CA THR A 169 -26.66 10.87 6.85
C THR A 169 -26.80 12.22 7.51
N ILE A 170 -25.91 13.16 7.16
CA ILE A 170 -26.23 14.57 7.38
C ILE A 170 -27.31 14.87 6.36
N SER A 171 -28.57 14.75 6.79
CA SER A 171 -29.71 15.34 6.11
C SER A 171 -29.32 16.78 5.77
N THR A 172 -29.20 17.09 4.49
CA THR A 172 -28.99 18.44 3.98
C THR A 172 -30.25 19.27 4.24
N GLY A 173 -30.43 19.66 5.49
CA GLY A 173 -31.18 20.82 5.89
C GLY A 173 -30.27 22.04 5.80
N SER A 174 -30.74 23.03 5.04
CA SER A 174 -30.21 24.37 4.81
C SER A 174 -29.22 24.97 5.85
N MET A 175 -28.22 25.66 5.29
CA MET A 175 -27.36 26.72 5.86
C MET A 175 -26.24 26.36 6.86
N GLY A 176 -25.01 26.65 6.42
CA GLY A 176 -23.95 27.17 7.29
C GLY A 176 -22.71 26.30 7.47
N GLY A 177 -21.67 26.58 6.66
CA GLY A 177 -20.27 26.63 7.09
C GLY A 177 -19.54 25.35 7.54
N VAL A 178 -18.34 25.20 6.97
CA VAL A 178 -17.13 24.55 7.53
C VAL A 178 -17.00 23.01 7.35
N GLY A 179 -16.04 22.64 6.49
CA GLY A 179 -15.19 21.45 6.61
C GLY A 179 -15.78 20.08 6.31
N LYS A 180 -15.61 19.58 5.07
CA LYS A 180 -15.68 18.15 4.77
C LYS A 180 -14.50 17.73 3.89
N SER A 181 -13.54 17.03 4.49
CA SER A 181 -12.55 16.19 3.82
C SER A 181 -13.09 14.75 3.78
N VAL A 182 -13.77 14.44 2.69
CA VAL A 182 -13.86 13.12 2.02
C VAL A 182 -14.14 13.51 0.58
N SER A 183 -13.09 13.55 -0.22
CA SER A 183 -13.18 14.04 -1.60
C SER A 183 -13.73 12.93 -2.49
N THR A 184 -15.06 12.89 -2.61
CA THR A 184 -15.76 12.13 -3.65
C THR A 184 -15.41 12.73 -5.01
N VAL A 185 -14.83 11.94 -5.92
CA VAL A 185 -14.62 12.37 -7.31
C VAL A 185 -15.94 12.13 -8.07
N SER A 186 -16.63 13.19 -8.46
CA SER A 186 -17.81 13.09 -9.32
C SER A 186 -17.37 12.81 -10.76
N GLU A 187 -17.78 11.66 -11.32
CA GLU A 187 -17.76 11.43 -12.77
C GLU A 187 -18.85 12.27 -13.44
N GLY A 188 -18.44 13.38 -14.07
CA GLY A 188 -19.26 14.14 -15.00
C GLY A 188 -18.91 13.76 -16.44
N GLY A 189 -19.83 13.13 -17.16
CA GLY A 189 -19.58 12.78 -18.56
C GLY A 189 -20.70 12.05 -19.30
N ARG A 190 -21.91 12.62 -19.32
CA ARG A 190 -22.97 12.25 -20.27
C ARG A 190 -22.55 12.66 -21.69
N CYS A 191 -22.58 11.73 -22.65
CA CYS A 191 -22.74 12.09 -24.06
C CYS A 191 -23.63 11.05 -24.77
N GLU A 192 -24.86 11.47 -25.05
CA GLU A 192 -25.82 10.78 -25.91
C GLU A 192 -25.49 11.07 -27.38
N ARG A 193 -25.32 10.03 -28.20
CA ARG A 193 -26.18 9.74 -29.36
C ARG A 193 -25.77 8.45 -30.06
#